data_AF-A0A7W1J6G2-F1
#
_entry.id   AF-A0A7W1J6G2-F1
#
_cell.length_a   1.000
_cell.length_b   1.000
_cell.length_c   1.000
_cell.angle_alpha   90.00
_cell.angle_beta   90.00
_cell.angle_gamma   90.00
#
_symmetry.space_group_name_H-M   'P 1'
#
loop_
_entity.id
_entity.type
_entity.pdbx_description
1 polymer ?
#
loop_
_entity_poly.entity_id
_entity_poly.type
_entity_poly.pdbx_seq_one_letter_code
_entity_poly.pdbx_strand_id
1 'polypeptide(L)'
;IKLRTGKKSLQSMELKGTGFIVSQEDSLRYDQIRGKYMKGFFKDNKLYRVNVEGNGQTVYFVKEKNDSTKKEEIKAVNRADCSDLNIYLKENKIDHITFITKPDATIYPLNQIDIKELKLKNFTWRAKERPLTMRDIFVW
;
A
#
# COMPACT_ATOMS: atom_id res chain seq x y z
N ILE A 1 4.63 -17.54 1.14
CA ILE A 1 5.36 -16.43 1.78
C ILE A 1 6.70 -16.96 2.26
N LYS A 2 7.80 -16.21 2.13
CA LYS A 2 9.12 -16.59 2.67
C LYS A 2 9.63 -15.49 3.59
N LEU A 3 10.04 -15.84 4.80
CA LEU A 3 10.59 -14.89 5.78
C LEU A 3 12.08 -15.13 5.94
N ARG A 4 12.84 -14.05 6.16
CA ARG A 4 14.25 -14.12 6.57
C ARG A 4 14.43 -13.35 7.86
N THR A 5 15.00 -14.00 8.86
CA THR A 5 15.31 -13.43 10.16
C THR A 5 16.83 -13.42 10.37
N GLY A 6 17.32 -12.57 11.26
CA GLY A 6 18.73 -12.49 11.62
C GLY A 6 18.91 -11.58 12.83
N LYS A 7 19.88 -11.89 13.71
CA LYS A 7 20.13 -11.10 14.94
C LYS A 7 18.87 -10.84 15.78
N LYS A 8 17.98 -11.85 15.90
CA LYS A 8 16.68 -11.77 16.59
C LYS A 8 15.70 -10.73 16.03
N SER A 9 15.86 -10.31 14.77
CA SER A 9 14.92 -9.42 14.09
C SER A 9 14.49 -9.96 12.73
N LEU A 10 13.34 -9.49 12.25
CA LEU A 10 12.90 -9.74 10.88
C LEU A 10 13.75 -8.88 9.94
N GLN A 11 14.26 -9.49 8.87
CA GLN A 11 15.11 -8.82 7.88
C GLN A 11 14.35 -8.56 6.58
N SER A 12 13.66 -9.59 6.09
CA SER A 12 12.83 -9.47 4.88
C SER A 12 11.67 -10.45 4.83
N MET A 13 10.67 -10.10 4.05
CA MET A 13 9.52 -10.93 3.69
C MET A 13 9.35 -10.92 2.19
N GLU A 14 9.20 -12.10 1.59
CA GLU A 14 8.94 -12.29 0.16
C GLU A 14 7.53 -12.88 -0.02
N LEU A 15 6.73 -12.20 -0.83
CA LEU A 15 5.41 -12.65 -1.29
C LEU A 15 5.53 -12.98 -2.78
N LYS A 16 5.34 -14.25 -3.12
CA LYS A 16 5.27 -14.73 -4.50
C LYS A 16 3.81 -14.93 -4.88
N GLY A 17 3.43 -14.48 -6.08
CA GLY A 17 2.03 -14.42 -6.50
C GLY A 17 1.43 -13.06 -6.19
N THR A 18 0.20 -12.83 -6.68
CA THR A 18 -0.47 -11.53 -6.54
C THR A 18 -0.60 -11.15 -5.06
N GLY A 19 0.11 -10.09 -4.65
CA GLY A 19 0.06 -9.52 -3.31
C GLY A 19 -0.68 -8.19 -3.29
N PHE A 20 -1.10 -7.78 -2.09
CA PHE A 20 -1.70 -6.47 -1.83
C PHE A 20 -1.08 -5.83 -0.60
N ILE A 21 -0.89 -4.51 -0.67
CA ILE A 21 -0.69 -3.63 0.48
C ILE A 21 -1.88 -2.68 0.50
N VAL A 22 -2.53 -2.56 1.65
CA VAL A 22 -3.71 -1.73 1.82
C VAL A 22 -3.58 -0.89 3.08
N SER A 23 -3.82 0.42 2.95
CA SER A 23 -4.01 1.35 4.07
C SER A 23 -5.41 1.92 4.01
N GLN A 24 -6.06 2.09 5.17
CA GLN A 24 -7.40 2.67 5.25
C GLN A 24 -7.30 4.17 5.48
N GLU A 25 -7.93 4.95 4.61
CA GLU A 25 -7.98 6.41 4.72
C GLU A 25 -9.24 6.87 5.47
N ASP A 26 -10.39 6.28 5.14
CA ASP A 26 -11.65 6.47 5.87
C ASP A 26 -12.50 5.19 5.81
N SER A 27 -13.78 5.26 6.21
CA SER A 27 -14.67 4.11 6.23
C SER A 27 -14.90 3.44 4.87
N LEU A 28 -14.66 4.15 3.75
CA LEU A 28 -14.94 3.67 2.39
C LEU A 28 -13.71 3.71 1.46
N ARG A 29 -12.67 4.47 1.82
CA ARG A 29 -11.51 4.75 0.98
C ARG A 29 -10.25 4.07 1.49
N TYR A 30 -9.50 3.49 0.56
CA TYR A 30 -8.29 2.71 0.83
C TYR A 30 -7.20 3.03 -0.17
N ASP A 31 -6.01 3.35 0.34
CA ASP A 31 -4.80 3.30 -0.47
C ASP A 31 -4.43 1.85 -0.72
N GLN A 32 -4.11 1.53 -1.97
CA GLN A 32 -3.95 0.17 -2.46
C GLN A 32 -2.75 0.06 -3.36
N ILE A 33 -1.97 -0.99 -3.16
CA ILE A 33 -0.86 -1.35 -4.03
C ILE A 33 -0.89 -2.85 -4.29
N ARG A 34 -0.79 -3.23 -5.56
CA ARG A 34 -0.85 -4.61 -6.04
C ARG A 34 0.35 -4.92 -6.92
N GLY A 35 0.81 -6.17 -6.91
CA GLY A 35 1.87 -6.66 -7.80
C GLY A 35 2.05 -8.17 -7.72
N LYS A 36 2.80 -8.76 -8.66
CA LYS A 36 3.02 -10.22 -8.78
C LYS A 36 4.10 -10.76 -7.85
N TYR A 37 5.05 -9.93 -7.48
CA TYR A 37 6.08 -10.25 -6.50
C TYR A 37 6.31 -9.04 -5.61
N MET A 38 6.37 -9.27 -4.30
CA MET A 38 6.68 -8.22 -3.34
C MET A 38 7.76 -8.67 -2.38
N LYS A 39 8.72 -7.78 -2.13
CA LYS A 39 9.78 -7.98 -1.14
C LYS A 39 9.80 -6.83 -0.16
N GLY A 40 9.37 -7.09 1.07
CA GLY A 40 9.44 -6.16 2.19
C GLY A 40 10.76 -6.25 2.91
N PHE A 41 11.31 -5.10 3.31
CA PHE A 41 12.53 -4.95 4.06
C PHE A 41 12.23 -4.31 5.42
N PHE A 42 12.85 -4.86 6.46
CA PHE A 42 12.59 -4.49 7.83
C PHE A 42 13.85 -3.91 8.47
N LYS A 43 13.65 -2.88 9.29
CA LYS A 43 14.68 -2.26 10.14
C LYS A 43 14.05 -2.03 11.50
N ASP A 44 14.73 -2.46 12.56
CA ASP A 44 14.20 -2.38 13.94
C ASP A 44 12.80 -3.01 14.07
N ASN A 45 12.60 -4.15 13.39
CA ASN A 45 11.31 -4.86 13.27
C ASN A 45 10.16 -4.04 12.64
N LYS A 46 10.46 -2.90 12.00
CA LYS A 46 9.50 -2.07 11.26
C LYS A 46 9.72 -2.20 9.77
N LEU A 47 8.65 -2.39 9.02
CA LEU A 47 8.68 -2.37 7.55
C LEU A 47 9.00 -0.94 7.10
N TYR A 48 10.08 -0.76 6.35
CA TYR A 48 10.49 0.58 5.88
C TYR A 48 10.53 0.69 4.36
N ARG A 49 10.61 -0.44 3.65
CA ARG A 49 10.62 -0.47 2.19
C ARG A 49 9.94 -1.73 1.67
N VAL A 50 9.21 -1.60 0.57
CA VAL A 50 8.72 -2.73 -0.23
C VAL A 50 9.11 -2.52 -1.68
N ASN A 51 9.73 -3.52 -2.29
CA ASN A 51 9.86 -3.59 -3.74
C ASN A 51 8.69 -4.39 -4.29
N VAL A 52 8.06 -3.88 -5.33
CA VAL A 52 6.95 -4.52 -6.05
C VAL A 52 7.40 -4.73 -7.48
N GLU A 53 7.40 -5.97 -7.93
CA GLU A 53 7.88 -6.36 -9.25
C GLU A 53 6.78 -7.10 -10.03
N GLY A 54 6.62 -6.72 -11.29
CA GLY A 54 5.66 -7.28 -12.22
C GLY A 54 4.21 -6.84 -11.98
N ASN A 55 3.68 -6.07 -12.93
CA ASN A 55 2.30 -5.59 -12.95
C ASN A 55 1.94 -4.83 -11.67
N GLY A 56 2.77 -3.86 -11.33
CA GLY A 56 2.52 -2.90 -10.25
C GLY A 56 1.30 -2.05 -10.56
N GLN A 57 0.35 -2.00 -9.64
CA GLN A 57 -0.81 -1.12 -9.74
C GLN A 57 -1.02 -0.39 -8.42
N THR A 58 -1.32 0.89 -8.48
CA THR A 58 -1.58 1.72 -7.30
C THR A 58 -2.87 2.50 -7.45
N VAL A 59 -3.61 2.63 -6.37
CA VAL A 59 -4.70 3.60 -6.20
C VAL A 59 -4.47 4.27 -4.86
N TYR A 60 -4.28 5.58 -4.83
CA TYR A 60 -4.10 6.31 -3.57
C TYR A 60 -4.76 7.69 -3.60
N PHE A 61 -5.17 8.15 -2.42
CA PHE A 61 -5.90 9.41 -2.26
C PHE A 61 -4.94 10.57 -2.07
N VAL A 62 -5.03 11.56 -2.96
CA VAL A 62 -4.22 12.79 -2.88
C VAL A 62 -4.91 13.74 -1.90
N LYS A 63 -4.16 14.13 -0.87
CA LYS A 63 -4.62 15.04 0.18
C LYS A 63 -3.98 16.40 0.04
N GLU A 64 -4.74 17.43 0.38
CA GLU A 64 -4.28 18.80 0.46
C GLU A 64 -4.70 19.39 1.80
N LYS A 65 -3.86 20.25 2.36
CA LYS A 65 -4.19 20.95 3.61
C LYS A 65 -5.18 22.06 3.29
N ASN A 66 -6.34 22.04 3.94
CA ASN A 66 -7.26 23.16 3.89
C ASN A 66 -6.69 24.29 4.77
N ASP A 67 -6.41 25.44 4.18
CA ASP A 67 -5.82 26.59 4.88
C ASP A 67 -6.70 27.13 6.02
N SER A 68 -8.02 27.04 5.88
CA SER A 68 -8.98 27.53 6.88
C SER A 68 -9.14 26.56 8.05
N THR A 69 -9.22 25.25 7.80
CA THR A 69 -9.48 24.25 8.85
C THR A 69 -8.21 23.62 9.40
N LYS A 70 -7.06 23.82 8.72
CA LYS A 70 -5.78 23.14 8.94
C LYS A 70 -5.86 21.61 8.87
N LYS A 71 -6.95 21.05 8.34
CA LYS A 71 -7.16 19.60 8.17
C LYS A 71 -6.74 19.17 6.77
N GLU A 72 -6.30 17.92 6.65
CA GLU A 72 -6.09 17.28 5.35
C GLU A 72 -7.43 16.90 4.73
N GLU A 73 -7.66 17.32 3.49
CA GLU A 73 -8.83 16.97 2.70
C GLU A 73 -8.40 16.20 1.46
N ILE A 74 -9.10 15.10 1.18
CA ILE A 74 -8.90 14.36 -0.07
C ILE A 74 -9.44 15.20 -1.22
N LYS A 75 -8.61 15.46 -2.24
CA LYS A 75 -8.97 16.26 -3.41
C LYS A 75 -9.08 15.44 -4.69
N ALA A 76 -8.28 14.40 -4.81
CA ALA A 76 -8.20 13.57 -6.01
C ALA A 76 -7.79 12.14 -5.67
N VAL A 77 -7.89 11.27 -6.67
CA VAL A 77 -7.39 9.90 -6.62
C VAL A 77 -6.34 9.76 -7.70
N ASN A 78 -5.15 9.31 -7.32
CA ASN A 78 -4.12 8.92 -8.28
C ASN A 78 -4.22 7.41 -8.50
N ARG A 79 -4.41 7.01 -9.77
CA ARG A 79 -4.31 5.63 -10.20
C ARG A 79 -3.13 5.50 -11.15
N ALA A 80 -2.28 4.50 -10.92
CA ALA A 80 -1.13 4.24 -11.78
C ALA A 80 -0.90 2.76 -11.99
N ASP A 81 -0.52 2.39 -13.22
CA ASP A 81 -0.10 1.06 -13.61
C ASP A 81 1.37 1.11 -14.11
N CYS A 82 2.21 0.17 -13.70
CA CYS A 82 3.64 0.12 -14.06
C CYS A 82 4.18 -1.32 -14.08
N SER A 83 5.43 -1.50 -14.54
CA SER A 83 6.09 -2.80 -14.36
C SER A 83 6.44 -3.00 -12.89
N ASP A 84 7.25 -2.10 -12.34
CA ASP A 84 7.87 -2.22 -11.03
C ASP A 84 7.86 -0.88 -10.28
N LEU A 85 7.74 -0.93 -8.96
CA LEU A 85 7.78 0.23 -8.08
C LEU A 85 8.41 -0.10 -6.72
N ASN A 86 8.89 0.93 -6.04
CA ASN A 86 9.32 0.88 -4.65
C ASN A 86 8.37 1.71 -3.78
N ILE A 87 8.09 1.21 -2.58
CA ILE A 87 7.28 1.89 -1.58
C ILE A 87 8.18 2.11 -0.38
N TYR A 88 8.17 3.34 0.14
CA TYR A 88 8.88 3.70 1.36
C TYR A 88 7.86 4.00 2.45
N LEU A 89 8.12 3.49 3.65
CA LEU A 89 7.24 3.62 4.78
C LEU A 89 7.93 4.32 5.93
N LYS A 90 7.20 5.22 6.59
CA LYS A 90 7.61 5.91 7.82
C LYS A 90 6.47 5.81 8.83
N GLU A 91 6.79 5.41 10.05
CA GLU A 91 5.81 5.27 11.13
C GLU A 91 4.59 4.41 10.77
N ASN A 92 4.83 3.30 10.04
CA ASN A 92 3.80 2.38 9.54
C ASN A 92 2.81 3.00 8.52
N LYS A 93 3.12 4.17 7.96
CA LYS A 93 2.37 4.81 6.88
C LYS A 93 3.22 4.88 5.61
N ILE A 94 2.56 4.96 4.46
CA ILE A 94 3.24 5.22 3.19
C ILE A 94 3.81 6.64 3.26
N ASP A 95 5.11 6.76 3.03
CA ASP A 95 5.82 8.04 2.97
C ASP A 95 5.87 8.52 1.52
N HIS A 96 6.38 7.68 0.60
CA HIS A 96 6.35 7.96 -0.83
C HIS A 96 6.47 6.67 -1.66
N ILE A 97 6.12 6.78 -2.94
CA ILE A 97 6.21 5.72 -3.95
C ILE A 97 7.15 6.18 -5.06
N THR A 98 8.04 5.30 -5.50
CA THR A 98 8.95 5.53 -6.63
C THR A 98 8.69 4.50 -7.71
N PHE A 99 8.27 4.96 -8.89
CA PHE A 99 8.12 4.09 -10.05
C PHE A 99 9.48 3.86 -10.71
N ILE A 100 9.82 2.60 -10.98
CA ILE A 100 11.11 2.25 -11.61
C ILE A 100 11.09 2.58 -13.10
N THR A 101 9.95 2.33 -13.74
CA THR A 101 9.66 2.72 -15.13
C THR A 101 8.62 3.82 -15.13
N LYS A 102 8.54 4.60 -16.22
CA LYS A 102 7.46 5.57 -16.40
C LYS A 102 6.11 4.85 -16.24
N PRO A 103 5.27 5.23 -15.26
CA PRO A 103 3.96 4.63 -15.09
C PRO A 103 2.97 5.19 -16.11
N ASP A 104 1.92 4.44 -16.39
CA ASP A 104 0.68 4.98 -16.93
C ASP A 104 -0.16 5.45 -15.74
N ALA A 105 -0.16 6.75 -15.48
CA ALA A 105 -0.77 7.35 -14.30
C ALA A 105 -1.85 8.36 -14.70
N THR A 106 -3.01 8.26 -14.05
CA THR A 106 -4.15 9.17 -14.20
C THR A 106 -4.55 9.71 -12.84
N ILE A 107 -4.70 11.03 -12.75
CA ILE A 107 -5.26 11.69 -11.58
C ILE A 107 -6.71 12.02 -11.87
N TYR A 108 -7.62 11.47 -11.06
CA TYR A 108 -9.04 11.70 -11.17
C TYR A 108 -9.52 12.66 -10.09
N PRO A 109 -10.21 13.75 -10.46
CA PRO A 109 -11.01 14.53 -9.53
C PRO A 109 -12.09 13.66 -8.87
N LEU A 110 -12.41 13.91 -7.59
CA LEU A 110 -13.37 13.08 -6.84
C LEU A 110 -14.78 13.02 -7.46
N ASN A 111 -15.18 14.04 -8.22
CA ASN A 111 -16.47 14.11 -8.90
C ASN A 111 -16.50 13.44 -10.29
N GLN A 112 -15.36 12.97 -10.78
CA GLN A 112 -15.21 12.39 -12.13
C GLN A 112 -14.79 10.92 -12.11
N ILE A 113 -14.42 10.37 -10.95
CA ILE A 113 -14.00 8.98 -10.82
C ILE A 113 -15.19 8.03 -10.72
N ASP A 114 -15.18 6.94 -11.49
CA ASP A 114 -16.10 5.82 -11.28
C ASP A 114 -15.72 5.10 -9.96
N ILE A 115 -16.71 4.72 -9.16
CA ILE A 115 -16.52 3.94 -7.94
C ILE A 115 -15.68 2.67 -8.19
N LYS A 116 -15.75 2.08 -9.38
CA LYS A 116 -14.94 0.93 -9.78
C LYS A 116 -13.45 1.22 -9.82
N GLU A 117 -13.06 2.45 -10.13
CA GLU A 117 -11.66 2.88 -10.21
C GLU A 117 -11.05 3.14 -8.82
N LEU A 118 -11.88 3.26 -7.79
CA LEU A 118 -11.44 3.40 -6.40
C LEU A 118 -10.85 2.12 -5.82
N LYS A 119 -11.02 0.97 -6.48
CA LYS A 119 -10.57 -0.34 -5.99
C LYS A 119 -9.86 -1.11 -7.09
N LEU A 120 -8.67 -1.62 -6.78
CA LEU A 120 -7.95 -2.50 -7.67
C LEU A 120 -8.71 -3.83 -7.83
N LYS A 121 -8.56 -4.47 -9.00
CA LYS A 121 -9.17 -5.78 -9.27
C LYS A 121 -8.77 -6.79 -8.19
N ASN A 122 -9.75 -7.50 -7.63
CA ASN A 122 -9.61 -8.46 -6.52
C ASN A 122 -9.23 -7.83 -5.16
N PHE A 123 -9.42 -6.52 -4.99
CA PHE A 123 -9.31 -5.89 -3.68
C PHE A 123 -10.27 -6.54 -2.68
N THR A 124 -9.79 -6.80 -1.47
CA THR A 124 -10.61 -7.21 -0.33
C THR A 124 -10.02 -6.64 0.95
N TRP A 125 -10.85 -5.96 1.75
CA TRP A 125 -10.44 -5.43 3.04
C TRP A 125 -10.50 -6.53 4.12
N ARG A 126 -9.33 -7.05 4.51
CA ARG A 126 -9.20 -8.18 5.45
C ARG A 126 -8.82 -7.74 6.87
N ALA A 127 -9.37 -6.62 7.36
CA ALA A 127 -9.05 -6.10 8.69
C ALA A 127 -9.30 -7.11 9.83
N LYS A 128 -10.35 -7.92 9.71
CA LYS A 128 -10.72 -8.93 10.73
C LYS A 128 -9.64 -10.00 10.93
N GLU A 129 -8.78 -10.19 9.94
CA GLU A 129 -7.72 -11.20 9.95
C GLU A 129 -6.36 -10.62 10.30
N ARG A 130 -6.29 -9.30 10.54
CA ARG A 130 -5.05 -8.64 10.94
C ARG A 130 -4.76 -9.00 12.41
N PRO A 131 -3.63 -9.67 12.71
CA PRO A 131 -3.22 -9.91 14.09
C PRO A 131 -3.02 -8.57 14.82
N LEU A 132 -3.69 -8.37 15.94
CA LEU A 132 -3.55 -7.21 16.83
C LEU A 132 -2.63 -7.53 17.99
N THR A 133 -2.64 -8.79 18.44
CA THR A 133 -1.75 -9.31 19.47
C THR A 133 -0.89 -10.44 18.92
N MET A 134 0.21 -10.73 19.60
CA MET A 134 1.07 -11.87 19.27
C MET A 134 0.29 -13.20 19.32
N ARG A 135 -0.74 -13.33 20.16
CA ARG A 135 -1.49 -14.58 20.29
C ARG A 135 -2.38 -14.86 19.08
N ASP A 136 -2.81 -13.81 18.37
CA ASP A 136 -3.71 -13.92 17.23
C ASP A 136 -3.08 -14.72 16.07
N ILE A 137 -1.74 -14.82 16.00
CA ILE A 137 -1.05 -15.61 14.97
C ILE A 137 -1.22 -17.13 15.13
N PHE A 138 -1.74 -17.60 16.27
CA PHE A 138 -1.99 -19.01 16.56
C PHE A 138 -3.48 -19.40 16.41
N VAL A 139 -4.36 -18.44 16.18
CA VAL A 139 -5.80 -18.65 16.02
C VAL A 139 -6.15 -18.39 14.56
N TRP A 140 -6.23 -19.46 13.77
CA TRP A 140 -6.55 -19.43 12.34
C TRP A 140 -7.94 -20.01 12.08
#